data_AF-A0A6S7A640-F1
#
_entry.id   AF-A0A6S7A640-F1
#
_cell.length_a   1.000
_cell.length_b   1.000
_cell.length_c   1.000
_cell.angle_alpha   90.00
_cell.angle_beta   90.00
_cell.angle_gamma   90.00
#
_symmetry.space_group_name_H-M   'P 1'
#
loop_
_entity.id
_entity.type
_entity.pdbx_description
1 polymer ?
#
loop_
_entity_poly.entity_id
_entity_poly.type
_entity_poly.pdbx_seq_one_letter_code
_entity_poly.pdbx_strand_id
1 'polypeptide(L)'
;MYSPQILVALFVLLLAVVIPLIALMVRVVELVRWQTQPYSPTRGERPRFAGPLLTLLFSCLAVSDFTDYEPFRTIAEMNPVPLSARAYFTVAMLVLAVLSWAYGGAILDRILGRAKNDKG
;
A
#
# COMPACT_ATOMS: atom_id res chain seq x y z
N MET A 1 -21.39 15.76 -17.38
CA MET A 1 -20.42 16.39 -16.46
C MET A 1 -20.49 15.66 -15.13
N TYR A 2 -19.37 15.18 -14.60
CA TYR A 2 -19.34 14.55 -13.27
C TYR A 2 -19.57 15.61 -12.18
N SER A 3 -20.26 15.24 -11.10
CA SER A 3 -20.39 16.10 -9.92
C SER A 3 -18.98 16.45 -9.39
N PRO A 4 -18.73 17.68 -8.90
CA PRO A 4 -17.47 18.05 -8.27
C PRO A 4 -17.02 17.06 -7.19
N GLN A 5 -17.96 16.47 -6.45
CA GLN A 5 -17.68 15.47 -5.42
C GLN A 5 -17.06 14.19 -6.00
N ILE A 6 -17.53 13.75 -7.17
CA ILE A 6 -17.01 12.57 -7.87
C ILE A 6 -15.59 12.82 -8.35
N LEU A 7 -15.34 14.01 -8.92
CA LEU A 7 -14.00 14.39 -9.38
C LEU A 7 -12.99 14.41 -8.22
N VAL A 8 -13.36 14.98 -7.07
CA VAL A 8 -12.52 14.98 -5.87
C VAL A 8 -12.27 13.56 -5.39
N ALA A 9 -13.30 12.71 -5.32
CA ALA A 9 -13.13 11.32 -4.89
C ALA A 9 -12.18 10.53 -5.80
N LEU A 10 -12.34 10.66 -7.12
CA LEU A 10 -11.45 10.03 -8.10
C LEU A 10 -10.00 10.52 -7.95
N PHE A 11 -9.81 11.83 -7.72
CA PHE A 11 -8.48 12.40 -7.52
C PHE A 11 -7.82 11.88 -6.23
N VAL A 12 -8.57 11.81 -5.13
CA VAL A 12 -8.09 11.25 -3.85
C VAL A 12 -7.71 9.79 -4.01
N LEU A 13 -8.52 9.00 -4.71
CA LEU A 13 -8.27 7.60 -5.00
C LEU A 13 -7.02 7.40 -5.88
N LEU A 14 -6.84 8.25 -6.89
CA LEU A 14 -5.63 8.24 -7.70
C LEU A 14 -4.38 8.51 -6.85
N LEU A 15 -4.42 9.54 -5.99
CA LEU A 15 -3.32 9.84 -5.08
C LEU A 15 -3.04 8.69 -4.11
N ALA A 16 -4.09 8.03 -3.60
CA ALA A 16 -3.97 6.90 -2.70
C ALA A 16 -3.21 5.72 -3.32
N VAL A 17 -3.20 5.56 -4.65
CA VAL A 17 -2.43 4.53 -5.37
C VAL A 17 -1.05 5.04 -5.80
N VAL A 18 -0.98 6.25 -6.34
CA VAL A 18 0.27 6.81 -6.89
C VAL A 18 1.31 7.03 -5.80
N ILE A 19 0.92 7.52 -4.62
CA ILE A 19 1.87 7.80 -3.53
C ILE A 19 2.56 6.51 -3.04
N PRO A 20 1.83 5.42 -2.69
CA PRO A 20 2.47 4.17 -2.31
C PRO A 20 3.29 3.54 -3.43
N LEU A 21 2.87 3.68 -4.69
CA LEU A 21 3.61 3.18 -5.84
C LEU A 21 4.98 3.86 -5.96
N ILE A 22 5.04 5.19 -5.88
CA ILE A 22 6.29 5.95 -5.89
C ILE A 22 7.16 5.55 -4.70
N ALA A 23 6.58 5.43 -3.51
CA ALA A 23 7.31 5.01 -2.33
C ALA A 23 7.91 3.62 -2.48
N LEU A 24 7.17 2.68 -3.09
CA LEU A 24 7.67 1.35 -3.40
C LEU A 24 8.85 1.41 -4.41
N MET A 25 8.74 2.23 -5.45
CA MET A 25 9.84 2.44 -6.41
C MET A 25 11.09 2.99 -5.73
N VAL A 26 10.95 3.96 -4.83
CA VAL A 26 12.08 4.50 -4.04
C VAL A 26 12.72 3.38 -3.22
N ARG A 27 11.91 2.54 -2.53
CA ARG A 27 12.45 1.39 -1.77
C ARG A 27 13.15 0.37 -2.66
N VAL A 28 12.68 0.14 -3.89
CA VAL A 28 13.36 -0.74 -4.86
C VAL A 28 14.72 -0.16 -5.23
N VAL A 29 14.81 1.14 -5.51
CA VAL A 29 16.09 1.82 -5.80
C VAL A 29 17.03 1.72 -4.60
N GLU A 30 16.53 1.93 -3.37
CA GLU A 30 17.32 1.74 -2.16
C GLU A 30 17.82 0.30 -2.00
N LEU A 31 17.00 -0.69 -2.34
CA LEU A 31 17.39 -2.10 -2.28
C LEU A 31 18.47 -2.43 -3.29
N VAL A 32 18.34 -1.95 -4.53
CA VAL A 32 19.37 -2.12 -5.55
C VAL A 32 20.67 -1.49 -5.08
N ARG A 33 20.63 -0.24 -4.61
CA ARG A 33 21.80 0.45 -4.04
C ARG A 33 22.43 -0.36 -2.91
N TRP A 34 21.59 -0.84 -1.97
CA TRP A 34 22.04 -1.65 -0.86
C TRP A 34 22.70 -2.94 -1.34
N GLN A 35 22.15 -3.63 -2.35
CA GLN A 35 22.70 -4.87 -2.91
C GLN A 35 24.03 -4.65 -3.64
N THR A 36 24.16 -3.54 -4.37
CA THR A 36 25.39 -3.20 -5.14
C THR A 36 26.54 -2.68 -4.26
N GLN A 37 26.25 -2.26 -3.03
CA GLN A 37 27.26 -1.73 -2.13
C GLN A 37 28.09 -2.88 -1.51
N PRO A 38 29.44 -2.78 -1.49
CA PRO A 38 30.30 -3.78 -0.85
C PRO A 38 29.90 -4.01 0.60
N TYR A 39 30.07 -5.24 1.09
CA TYR A 39 29.81 -5.54 2.49
C TYR A 39 30.72 -4.67 3.38
N SER A 40 30.10 -3.80 4.18
CA SER A 40 30.75 -2.96 5.17
C SER A 40 30.01 -3.13 6.50
N PRO A 41 30.70 -3.13 7.64
CA PRO A 41 30.05 -3.10 8.96
C PRO A 41 29.20 -1.84 9.19
N THR A 42 29.36 -0.80 8.34
CA THR A 42 28.49 0.40 8.31
C THR A 42 27.36 0.31 7.28
N ARG A 43 27.21 -0.82 6.58
CA ARG A 43 26.12 -1.04 5.62
C ARG A 43 24.81 -1.00 6.41
N GLY A 44 24.04 0.08 6.21
CA GLY A 44 22.79 0.32 6.92
C GLY A 44 21.78 -0.82 6.78
N GLU A 45 20.69 -0.74 7.53
CA GLU A 45 19.64 -1.76 7.52
C GLU A 45 19.06 -1.99 6.10
N ARG A 46 18.65 -3.24 5.83
CA ARG A 46 17.95 -3.58 4.60
C ARG A 46 16.65 -2.76 4.51
N PRO A 47 16.34 -2.13 3.35
CA PRO A 47 15.12 -1.35 3.20
C PRO A 47 13.87 -2.22 3.43
N ARG A 48 12.92 -1.67 4.19
CA ARG A 48 11.68 -2.34 4.57
C ARG A 48 10.58 -1.99 3.56
N PHE A 49 9.99 -3.02 2.97
CA PHE A 49 8.98 -2.89 1.91
C PHE A 49 7.53 -3.04 2.38
N ALA A 50 7.33 -3.62 3.58
CA ALA A 50 6.02 -4.05 4.04
C ALA A 50 4.98 -2.93 4.09
N GLY A 51 5.34 -1.76 4.62
CA GLY A 51 4.43 -0.61 4.69
C GLY A 51 3.94 -0.17 3.31
N PRO A 52 4.84 0.30 2.42
CA PRO A 52 4.46 0.73 1.08
C PRO A 52 3.73 -0.34 0.26
N LEU A 53 4.13 -1.60 0.38
CA LEU A 53 3.50 -2.71 -0.36
C LEU A 53 2.07 -2.97 0.11
N LEU A 54 1.84 -3.07 1.42
CA LEU A 54 0.52 -3.29 2.00
C LEU A 54 -0.39 -2.08 1.75
N THR A 55 0.14 -0.86 1.87
CA THR A 55 -0.61 0.35 1.52
C THR A 55 -1.03 0.33 0.06
N LEU A 56 -0.12 -0.01 -0.86
CA LEU A 56 -0.46 -0.10 -2.29
C LEU A 56 -1.54 -1.14 -2.55
N LEU A 57 -1.45 -2.33 -1.91
CA LEU A 57 -2.44 -3.39 -2.03
C LEU A 57 -3.84 -2.90 -1.61
N PHE A 58 -3.95 -2.31 -0.43
CA PHE A 58 -5.24 -1.82 0.09
C PHE A 58 -5.77 -0.63 -0.71
N SER A 59 -4.90 0.27 -1.17
CA SER A 59 -5.29 1.35 -2.08
C SER A 59 -5.85 0.81 -3.40
N CYS A 60 -5.24 -0.21 -4.01
CA CYS A 60 -5.76 -0.85 -5.22
C CYS A 60 -7.13 -1.50 -4.99
N LEU A 61 -7.34 -2.15 -3.83
CA LEU A 61 -8.65 -2.70 -3.46
C LEU A 61 -9.71 -1.60 -3.31
N ALA A 62 -9.36 -0.47 -2.70
CA ALA A 62 -10.25 0.68 -2.58
C ALA A 62 -10.63 1.27 -3.96
N VAL A 63 -9.67 1.40 -4.87
CA VAL A 63 -9.92 1.91 -6.23
C VAL A 63 -10.75 0.94 -7.06
N SER A 64 -10.55 -0.37 -6.89
CA SER A 64 -11.26 -1.37 -7.68
C SER A 64 -12.77 -1.30 -7.55
N ASP A 65 -13.26 -0.83 -6.40
CA ASP A 65 -14.69 -0.74 -6.11
C ASP A 65 -15.33 0.59 -6.58
N PHE A 66 -14.51 1.63 -6.80
CA PHE A 66 -14.97 2.97 -7.16
C PHE A 66 -14.93 3.26 -8.67
N THR A 67 -14.20 2.45 -9.43
CA THR A 67 -13.99 2.69 -10.86
C THR A 67 -14.54 1.52 -11.69
N ASP A 68 -15.61 1.77 -12.46
CA ASP A 68 -16.03 0.93 -13.61
C ASP A 68 -14.98 0.94 -14.77
N TYR A 69 -13.76 1.40 -14.50
CA TYR A 69 -12.67 1.60 -15.45
C TYR A 69 -11.82 0.34 -15.52
N GLU A 70 -11.63 -0.23 -16.71
CA GLU A 70 -10.71 -1.35 -16.93
C GLU A 70 -9.26 -0.90 -16.63
N PRO A 71 -8.43 -1.73 -15.96
CA PRO A 71 -8.54 -3.18 -15.76
C PRO A 71 -9.22 -3.63 -14.44
N PHE A 72 -9.79 -2.73 -13.66
CA PHE A 72 -10.32 -3.07 -12.33
C PHE A 72 -11.76 -3.59 -12.31
N ARG A 73 -12.49 -3.42 -13.42
CA ARG A 73 -13.87 -3.90 -13.58
C ARG A 73 -14.01 -5.41 -13.33
N THR A 74 -13.06 -6.21 -13.81
CA THR A 74 -13.02 -7.67 -13.60
C THR A 74 -12.84 -8.03 -12.12
N ILE A 75 -12.10 -7.22 -11.37
CA ILE A 75 -11.88 -7.39 -9.92
C ILE A 75 -13.13 -6.97 -9.14
N ALA A 76 -13.81 -5.91 -9.59
CA ALA A 76 -15.06 -5.41 -9.01
C ALA A 76 -16.23 -6.40 -9.19
N GLU A 77 -16.28 -7.12 -10.31
CA GLU A 77 -17.29 -8.16 -10.59
C GLU A 77 -17.05 -9.43 -9.76
N MET A 78 -15.80 -9.73 -9.40
CA MET A 78 -15.46 -10.83 -8.49
C MET A 78 -15.64 -10.48 -7.00
N ASN A 79 -15.99 -9.22 -6.68
CA ASN A 79 -16.14 -8.80 -5.29
C ASN A 79 -17.44 -9.37 -4.70
N PRO A 80 -17.39 -10.24 -3.67
CA PRO A 80 -18.59 -10.80 -3.04
C PRO A 80 -19.36 -9.76 -2.21
N VAL A 81 -18.86 -8.52 -2.10
CA VAL A 81 -19.47 -7.46 -1.31
C VAL A 81 -20.71 -6.91 -2.02
N PRO A 82 -21.89 -6.92 -1.34
CA PRO A 82 -23.12 -6.38 -1.91
C PRO A 82 -22.98 -4.87 -2.19
N LEU A 83 -23.64 -4.38 -3.23
CA LEU A 83 -23.59 -2.98 -3.67
C LEU A 83 -23.85 -1.96 -2.55
N SER A 84 -24.72 -2.30 -1.59
CA SER A 84 -25.02 -1.47 -0.42
C SER A 84 -23.85 -1.32 0.58
N ALA A 85 -22.90 -2.26 0.57
CA ALA A 85 -21.76 -2.30 1.48
C ALA A 85 -20.43 -1.82 0.84
N ARG A 86 -20.42 -1.56 -0.47
CA ARG A 86 -19.23 -1.16 -1.25
C ARG A 86 -18.57 0.12 -0.75
N ALA A 87 -19.36 1.14 -0.43
CA ALA A 87 -18.84 2.37 0.16
C ALA A 87 -18.09 2.11 1.49
N TYR A 88 -18.63 1.24 2.36
CA TYR A 88 -17.98 0.85 3.61
C TYR A 88 -16.71 0.05 3.38
N PHE A 89 -16.71 -0.84 2.39
CA PHE A 89 -15.53 -1.60 1.98
C PHE A 89 -14.41 -0.69 1.49
N THR A 90 -14.71 0.26 0.60
CA THR A 90 -13.74 1.25 0.09
C THR A 90 -13.12 2.04 1.23
N VAL A 91 -13.94 2.55 2.16
CA VAL A 91 -13.46 3.28 3.33
C VAL A 91 -12.59 2.39 4.22
N ALA A 92 -13.00 1.16 4.49
CA ALA A 92 -12.21 0.22 5.29
C ALA A 92 -10.84 -0.06 4.65
N MET A 93 -10.78 -0.23 3.33
CA MET A 93 -9.53 -0.44 2.61
C MET A 93 -8.61 0.79 2.67
N LEU A 94 -9.16 2.00 2.55
CA LEU A 94 -8.36 3.22 2.74
C LEU A 94 -7.82 3.34 4.17
N VAL A 95 -8.62 3.00 5.18
CA VAL A 95 -8.17 2.98 6.58
C VAL A 95 -7.03 1.97 6.77
N LEU A 96 -7.18 0.75 6.23
CA LEU A 96 -6.12 -0.27 6.27
C LEU A 96 -4.87 0.17 5.51
N ALA A 97 -5.01 0.91 4.40
CA ALA A 97 -3.89 1.46 3.66
C ALA A 97 -3.08 2.44 4.53
N VAL A 98 -3.76 3.38 5.21
CA VAL A 98 -3.14 4.35 6.13
C VAL A 98 -2.49 3.64 7.32
N LEU A 99 -3.17 2.68 7.94
CA LEU A 99 -2.61 1.91 9.05
C LEU A 99 -1.39 1.09 8.63
N SER A 100 -1.42 0.51 7.43
CA SER A 100 -0.28 -0.22 6.86
C SER A 100 0.90 0.70 6.57
N TRP A 101 0.63 1.95 6.18
CA TRP A 101 1.68 2.93 5.97
C TRP A 101 2.39 3.27 7.27
N ALA A 102 1.60 3.55 8.32
CA ALA A 102 2.12 3.94 9.63
C ALA A 102 2.79 2.78 10.38
N TYR A 103 2.22 1.58 10.32
CA TYR A 103 2.59 0.45 11.19
C TYR A 103 3.09 -0.79 10.46
N GLY A 104 3.06 -0.84 9.13
CA GLY A 104 3.35 -2.05 8.36
C GLY A 104 4.75 -2.61 8.61
N GLY A 105 5.75 -1.73 8.83
CA GLY A 105 7.09 -2.16 9.24
C GLY A 105 7.09 -2.85 10.61
N ALA A 106 6.53 -2.17 11.62
CA ALA A 106 6.50 -2.66 13.00
C ALA A 106 5.69 -3.95 13.17
N ILE A 107 4.58 -4.10 12.43
CA ILE A 107 3.76 -5.31 12.43
C ILE A 107 4.56 -6.47 11.84
N LEU A 108 5.22 -6.26 10.69
CA LEU A 108 5.99 -7.32 10.05
C LEU A 108 7.18 -7.76 10.91
N ASP A 109 7.86 -6.82 11.57
CA ASP A 109 8.98 -7.13 12.47
C ASP A 109 8.53 -7.91 13.70
N ARG A 110 7.32 -7.63 14.20
CA ARG A 110 6.71 -8.37 15.30
C ARG A 110 6.29 -9.78 14.89
N ILE A 111 5.72 -9.95 13.69
CA ILE A 111 5.31 -11.26 13.15
C ILE A 111 6.53 -12.13 12.81
N LEU A 112 7.56 -11.55 12.19
CA LEU A 112 8.80 -12.27 11.82
C LEU A 112 9.73 -12.52 13.01
N GLY A 113 9.32 -12.17 14.25
CA GLY A 113 10.10 -12.41 15.45
C GLY A 113 11.41 -11.63 15.54
N ARG A 114 11.60 -10.59 14.71
CA ARG A 114 12.82 -9.75 14.70
C ARG A 114 12.91 -8.79 15.88
N ALA A 115 11.87 -8.71 16.71
CA ALA A 115 11.79 -7.78 17.84
C ALA A 115 12.72 -8.09 19.03
N LYS A 116 13.61 -9.10 18.97
CA LYS A 116 14.48 -9.44 20.11
C LYS A 116 15.73 -10.24 19.71
N ASN A 117 16.70 -9.63 19.04
CA ASN A 117 18.07 -10.20 18.96
C ASN A 117 19.16 -9.11 18.92
N ASP A 118 18.93 -7.97 19.58
CA ASP A 118 19.93 -6.89 19.76
C ASP A 118 20.37 -6.74 21.23
N LYS A 119 20.51 -7.87 21.91
CA LYS A 119 21.22 -7.97 23.19
C LYS A 119 22.03 -9.26 23.22
N GLY A 120 23.21 -9.21 22.61
CA GLY A 120 24.26 -10.21 22.69
C GLY A 120 25.59 -9.54 22.45
#